data_AF-A0A3C2AL54-F1
#
_entry.id   AF-A0A3C2AL54-F1
#
_cell.length_a   1.000
_cell.length_b   1.000
_cell.length_c   1.000
_cell.angle_alpha   90.00
_cell.angle_beta   90.00
_cell.angle_gamma   90.00
#
_symmetry.space_group_name_H-M   'P 1'
#
loop_
_entity.id
_entity.type
_entity.pdbx_description
1 polymer ?
#
loop_
_entity_poly.entity_id
_entity_poly.type
_entity_poly.pdbx_seq_one_letter_code
_entity_poly.pdbx_strand_id
1 'polypeptide(L)'
;MVGVNEAVNQGALAFYTNDGTGVAEKMRINSAGNVGIGITNPTYKLHVNGKIRTNGINETSDGRLKKDINKILNASELVKALEGVTYYWRTDEFPDMDLDNRLQYGLIAQELEKVIPELVNTDSEGWKSVEYTHLVPILLEALKEQLGTIETLQEENASVSKKLENYASLVSDIERLKEAVGIDKRAEK
;
A
#
# COMPACT_ATOMS: atom_id res chain seq x y z
N MET A 1 -36.89 17.61 10.25
CA MET A 1 -37.77 18.30 9.29
C MET A 1 -37.29 17.91 7.90
N VAL A 2 -38.12 17.33 7.04
CA VAL A 2 -37.75 17.08 5.64
C VAL A 2 -38.01 18.37 4.88
N GLY A 3 -36.97 19.05 4.41
CA GLY A 3 -37.08 20.32 3.69
C GLY A 3 -36.82 20.12 2.20
N VAL A 4 -37.77 20.48 1.36
CA VAL A 4 -37.59 20.60 -0.09
C VAL A 4 -37.40 22.09 -0.39
N ASN A 5 -36.31 22.46 -1.06
CA ASN A 5 -36.12 23.82 -1.56
C ASN A 5 -36.82 23.94 -2.92
N GLU A 6 -37.85 24.77 -3.03
CA GLU A 6 -38.70 24.83 -4.24
C GLU A 6 -38.06 25.58 -5.42
N ALA A 7 -36.89 26.21 -5.24
CA ALA A 7 -36.23 26.98 -6.31
C ALA A 7 -35.37 26.11 -7.27
N VAL A 8 -34.98 24.92 -6.83
CA VAL A 8 -34.29 23.89 -7.62
C VAL A 8 -34.73 22.59 -6.99
N ASN A 9 -35.33 21.64 -7.73
CA ASN A 9 -35.82 20.33 -7.23
C ASN A 9 -34.69 19.47 -6.60
N GLN A 10 -34.12 19.95 -5.50
CA GLN A 10 -32.96 19.42 -4.80
C GLN A 10 -33.30 19.48 -3.32
N GLY A 11 -34.02 18.46 -2.87
CA GLY A 11 -34.21 18.19 -1.45
C GLY A 11 -32.99 17.47 -0.88
N ALA A 12 -32.75 17.65 0.42
CA ALA A 12 -31.82 16.84 1.19
C ALA A 12 -32.54 16.30 2.43
N LEU A 13 -32.17 15.09 2.86
CA LEU A 13 -32.59 14.54 4.14
C LEU A 13 -31.45 14.72 5.13
N ALA A 14 -31.68 15.39 6.25
CA ALA A 14 -30.66 15.59 7.28
C ALA A 14 -31.17 15.14 8.66
N PHE A 15 -30.28 14.49 9.41
CA PHE A 15 -30.48 14.03 10.77
C PHE A 15 -29.69 14.91 11.73
N TYR A 16 -30.37 15.39 12.76
CA TYR A 16 -29.81 16.28 13.77
C TYR A 16 -29.91 15.62 15.14
N THR A 17 -28.91 15.83 15.98
CA THR A 17 -28.93 15.45 17.40
C THR A 17 -28.75 16.69 18.26
N ASN A 18 -29.27 16.64 19.48
CA ASN A 18 -28.97 17.61 20.52
C ASN A 18 -28.17 16.91 21.62
N ASP A 19 -26.96 17.40 21.90
CA ASP A 19 -26.08 16.85 22.93
C ASP A 19 -26.23 17.56 24.30
N GLY A 20 -27.23 18.43 24.44
CA GLY A 20 -27.46 19.26 25.62
C GLY A 20 -26.79 20.63 25.55
N THR A 21 -25.87 20.84 24.59
CA THR A 21 -25.19 22.13 24.36
C THR A 21 -25.64 22.81 23.07
N GLY A 22 -26.09 22.03 22.08
CA GLY A 22 -26.61 22.56 20.83
C GLY A 22 -27.17 21.49 19.91
N VAL A 23 -27.87 21.94 18.87
CA VAL A 23 -28.36 21.07 17.79
C VAL A 23 -27.34 21.10 16.65
N ALA A 24 -26.87 19.93 16.22
CA ALA A 24 -25.93 19.80 15.11
C ALA A 24 -26.38 18.71 14.13
N GLU A 25 -26.11 18.92 12.84
CA GLU A 25 -26.30 17.89 11.81
C GLU A 25 -25.26 16.78 12.04
N LYS A 26 -25.70 15.52 12.02
CA LYS A 26 -24.82 14.35 12.20
C LYS A 26 -24.75 13.46 10.97
N MET A 27 -25.80 13.46 10.16
CA MET A 27 -25.86 12.67 8.93
C MET A 27 -26.77 13.35 7.92
N ARG A 28 -26.48 13.19 6.63
CA ARG A 28 -27.38 13.59 5.55
C ARG A 28 -27.37 12.66 4.36
N ILE A 29 -28.41 12.79 3.53
CA ILE A 29 -28.46 12.35 2.15
C ILE A 29 -28.70 13.60 1.30
N ASN A 30 -27.74 13.97 0.46
CA ASN A 30 -27.86 15.15 -0.39
C ASN A 30 -28.70 14.87 -1.65
N SER A 31 -28.95 15.90 -2.47
CA SER A 31 -29.72 15.79 -3.71
C SER A 31 -29.11 14.84 -4.76
N ALA A 32 -27.80 14.56 -4.68
CA ALA A 32 -27.10 13.59 -5.52
C ALA A 32 -27.18 12.14 -4.99
N GLY A 33 -27.86 11.93 -3.87
CA GLY A 33 -27.97 10.64 -3.19
C GLY A 33 -26.71 10.22 -2.43
N ASN A 34 -25.78 11.15 -2.18
CA ASN A 34 -24.58 10.87 -1.39
C ASN A 34 -24.91 10.97 0.10
N VAL A 35 -24.42 9.98 0.86
CA VAL A 35 -24.57 9.92 2.31
C VAL A 35 -23.35 10.53 2.98
N GLY A 36 -23.56 11.57 3.78
CA GLY A 36 -22.54 12.17 4.64
C GLY A 36 -22.76 11.80 6.10
N ILE A 37 -21.72 11.41 6.83
CA ILE A 37 -21.73 11.25 8.29
C ILE A 37 -20.64 12.14 8.87
N GLY A 38 -21.01 13.09 9.74
CA GLY A 38 -20.09 14.11 10.26
C GLY A 38 -19.62 15.13 9.22
N ILE A 39 -20.24 15.17 8.03
CA ILE A 39 -19.90 16.06 6.92
C ILE A 39 -21.15 16.55 6.19
N THR A 40 -21.20 17.84 5.86
CA THR A 40 -22.37 18.48 5.23
C THR A 40 -22.29 18.52 3.69
N ASN A 41 -21.10 18.35 3.11
CA ASN A 41 -20.87 18.33 1.66
C ASN A 41 -20.25 17.00 1.17
N PRO A 42 -20.97 15.86 1.23
CA PRO A 42 -20.39 14.57 0.86
C PRO A 42 -20.09 14.47 -0.64
N THR A 43 -18.81 14.29 -0.96
CA THR A 43 -18.27 14.13 -2.33
C THR A 43 -18.27 12.68 -2.85
N TYR A 44 -18.55 11.70 -1.98
CA TYR A 44 -18.64 10.28 -2.31
C TYR A 44 -20.02 9.71 -1.96
N LYS A 45 -20.37 8.55 -2.52
CA LYS A 45 -21.65 7.86 -2.20
C LYS A 45 -21.82 7.63 -0.71
N LEU A 46 -20.74 7.30 -0.03
CA LEU A 46 -20.63 7.37 1.43
C LEU A 46 -19.35 8.14 1.75
N HIS A 47 -19.49 9.29 2.42
CA HIS A 47 -18.38 10.09 2.93
C HIS A 47 -18.54 10.20 4.45
N VAL A 48 -17.58 9.66 5.19
CA VAL A 48 -17.53 9.73 6.66
C VAL A 48 -16.35 10.62 7.05
N ASN A 49 -16.64 11.66 7.81
CA ASN A 49 -15.62 12.44 8.48
C ASN A 49 -15.32 11.76 9.82
N GLY A 50 -14.18 11.09 9.91
CA GLY A 50 -13.80 10.24 11.04
C GLY A 50 -13.60 8.77 10.66
N LYS A 51 -13.50 7.90 11.67
CA LYS A 51 -13.15 6.47 11.48
C LYS A 51 -14.36 5.58 11.27
N ILE A 52 -14.22 4.60 10.37
CA ILE A 52 -15.19 3.53 10.17
C ILE A 52 -14.68 2.26 10.88
N ARG A 53 -15.42 1.77 11.87
CA ARG A 53 -15.18 0.45 12.49
C ARG A 53 -16.09 -0.58 11.82
N THR A 54 -15.50 -1.61 11.23
CA THR A 54 -16.21 -2.73 10.59
C THR A 54 -15.56 -4.07 10.97
N ASN A 55 -16.30 -5.17 10.85
CA ASN A 55 -15.76 -6.52 11.00
C ASN A 55 -15.12 -7.05 9.70
N GLY A 56 -15.44 -6.43 8.57
CA GLY A 56 -14.91 -6.79 7.26
C GLY A 56 -15.56 -5.97 6.14
N ILE A 57 -14.83 -5.79 5.05
CA ILE A 57 -15.32 -5.18 3.81
C ILE A 57 -15.18 -6.24 2.73
N ASN A 58 -16.28 -6.56 2.04
CA ASN A 58 -16.26 -7.48 0.92
C ASN A 58 -16.25 -6.67 -0.38
N GLU A 59 -15.09 -6.61 -1.02
CA GLU A 59 -14.90 -5.87 -2.28
C GLU A 59 -15.27 -6.76 -3.47
N THR A 60 -16.15 -6.26 -4.34
CA THR A 60 -16.64 -7.03 -5.48
C THR A 60 -15.50 -7.33 -6.46
N SER A 61 -15.18 -8.60 -6.65
CA SER A 61 -13.99 -9.03 -7.41
C SER A 61 -14.26 -10.17 -8.42
N ASP A 62 -15.54 -10.42 -8.73
CA ASP A 62 -15.95 -11.46 -9.69
C ASP A 62 -15.36 -11.21 -11.09
N GLY A 63 -14.76 -12.23 -11.70
CA GLY A 63 -14.12 -12.12 -13.01
C GLY A 63 -15.06 -11.71 -14.14
N ARG A 64 -16.37 -11.98 -14.03
CA ARG A 64 -17.38 -11.56 -15.02
C ARG A 64 -17.59 -10.04 -15.07
N LEU A 65 -17.22 -9.35 -13.99
CA LEU A 65 -17.33 -7.90 -13.86
C LEU A 65 -16.02 -7.18 -14.27
N LYS A 66 -15.00 -7.93 -14.70
CA LYS A 66 -13.68 -7.43 -15.10
C LYS A 66 -13.46 -7.66 -16.60
N LYS A 67 -12.69 -6.78 -17.22
CA LYS A 67 -12.25 -6.88 -18.62
C LYS A 67 -10.79 -6.48 -18.72
N ASP A 68 -10.14 -6.83 -19.83
CA ASP A 68 -8.75 -6.43 -20.14
C ASP A 68 -7.77 -6.81 -19.01
N ILE A 69 -7.89 -8.04 -18.50
CA ILE A 69 -7.12 -8.56 -17.37
C ILE A 69 -5.67 -8.84 -17.82
N ASN A 70 -4.73 -8.07 -17.29
CA ASN A 70 -3.29 -8.21 -17.54
C ASN A 70 -2.54 -8.53 -16.24
N LYS A 71 -1.34 -9.13 -16.36
CA LYS A 71 -0.45 -9.33 -15.22
C LYS A 71 0.10 -7.99 -14.73
N ILE A 72 0.28 -7.85 -13.42
CA ILE A 72 1.09 -6.76 -12.85
C ILE A 72 2.55 -7.10 -13.15
N LEU A 73 3.27 -6.17 -13.75
CA LEU A 73 4.68 -6.33 -14.12
C LEU A 73 5.51 -5.29 -13.38
N ASN A 74 6.78 -5.62 -13.11
CA ASN A 74 7.73 -4.73 -12.42
C ASN A 74 7.20 -4.29 -11.05
N ALA A 75 6.52 -5.19 -10.34
CA ALA A 75 5.87 -4.85 -9.08
C ALA A 75 6.90 -4.46 -8.01
N SER A 76 8.06 -5.12 -7.99
CA SER A 76 9.15 -4.77 -7.08
C SER A 76 9.70 -3.37 -7.35
N GLU A 77 9.81 -2.93 -8.60
CA GLU A 77 10.26 -1.57 -8.94
C GLU A 77 9.24 -0.51 -8.51
N LEU A 78 7.95 -0.77 -8.73
CA LEU A 78 6.89 0.11 -8.23
C LEU A 78 6.97 0.26 -6.71
N VAL A 79 7.08 -0.85 -5.98
CA VAL A 79 7.15 -0.83 -4.51
C VAL A 79 8.42 -0.14 -4.00
N LYS A 80 9.57 -0.35 -4.65
CA LYS A 80 10.83 0.33 -4.31
C LYS A 80 10.76 1.85 -4.49
N ALA A 81 9.95 2.33 -5.41
CA ALA A 81 9.74 3.75 -5.64
C ALA A 81 8.80 4.41 -4.61
N LEU A 82 8.12 3.63 -3.78
CA LEU A 82 7.24 4.15 -2.72
C LEU A 82 8.02 4.45 -1.44
N GLU A 83 7.66 5.54 -0.78
CA GLU A 83 8.21 5.91 0.52
C GLU A 83 7.13 5.79 1.61
N GLY A 84 7.31 4.83 2.51
CA GLY A 84 6.49 4.72 3.72
C GLY A 84 6.89 5.78 4.74
N VAL A 85 5.92 6.50 5.28
CA VAL A 85 6.14 7.59 6.23
C VAL A 85 5.38 7.38 7.54
N THR A 86 5.85 8.04 8.59
CA THR A 86 5.05 8.26 9.80
C THR A 86 4.61 9.72 9.86
N TYR A 87 3.43 9.96 10.43
CA TYR A 87 2.88 11.31 10.51
C TYR A 87 1.92 11.46 11.69
N TYR A 88 1.75 12.71 12.11
CA TYR A 88 0.65 13.16 12.95
C TYR A 88 -0.28 14.02 12.10
N TRP A 89 -1.58 13.88 12.29
CA TRP A 89 -2.53 14.78 11.67
C TRP A 89 -2.41 16.19 12.26
N ARG A 90 -2.64 17.21 11.43
CA ARG A 90 -2.61 18.62 11.84
C ARG A 90 -3.95 19.00 12.47
N THR A 91 -4.30 18.36 13.59
CA THR A 91 -5.61 18.48 14.26
C THR A 91 -5.96 19.92 14.62
N ASP A 92 -4.96 20.71 15.02
CA ASP A 92 -5.17 22.10 15.43
C ASP A 92 -5.47 23.03 14.24
N GLU A 93 -4.99 22.67 13.05
CA GLU A 93 -5.16 23.44 11.82
C GLU A 93 -6.43 23.02 11.05
N PHE A 94 -6.89 21.79 11.28
CA PHE A 94 -8.11 21.23 10.66
C PHE A 94 -9.03 20.61 11.74
N PRO A 95 -9.55 21.43 12.68
CA PRO A 95 -10.35 20.93 13.80
C PRO A 95 -11.67 20.29 13.37
N ASP A 96 -12.19 20.66 12.20
CA ASP A 96 -13.46 20.15 11.68
C ASP A 96 -13.34 18.78 10.99
N MET A 97 -12.13 18.23 10.80
CA MET A 97 -11.90 16.97 10.06
C MET A 97 -11.86 15.70 10.94
N ASP A 98 -12.22 15.79 12.22
CA ASP A 98 -12.27 14.66 13.18
C ASP A 98 -11.03 13.74 13.11
N LEU A 99 -9.85 14.36 13.01
CA LEU A 99 -8.58 13.65 12.79
C LEU A 99 -8.02 13.08 14.11
N ASP A 100 -7.37 11.92 14.03
CA ASP A 100 -6.70 11.29 15.18
C ASP A 100 -5.37 11.99 15.52
N ASN A 101 -5.09 12.23 16.79
CA ASN A 101 -3.84 12.86 17.25
C ASN A 101 -2.69 11.86 17.51
N ARG A 102 -2.92 10.56 17.33
CA ARG A 102 -1.90 9.52 17.51
C ARG A 102 -1.00 9.41 16.28
N LEU A 103 0.23 8.94 16.48
CA LEU A 103 1.17 8.63 15.39
C LEU A 103 0.54 7.61 14.42
N GLN A 104 0.57 7.93 13.13
CA GLN A 104 0.10 7.06 12.05
C GLN A 104 1.25 6.63 11.13
N TYR A 105 1.02 5.57 10.38
CA TYR A 105 1.88 5.07 9.30
C TYR A 105 1.09 5.11 7.99
N GLY A 106 1.75 5.46 6.90
CA GLY A 106 1.09 5.48 5.59
C GLY A 106 1.97 6.04 4.49
N LEU A 107 1.32 6.62 3.49
CA LEU A 107 1.93 7.23 2.31
C LEU A 107 1.46 8.67 2.17
N ILE A 108 2.28 9.50 1.52
CA ILE A 108 1.85 10.82 1.04
C ILE A 108 1.20 10.63 -0.33
N ALA A 109 -0.09 10.98 -0.46
CA ALA A 109 -0.87 10.74 -1.67
C ALA A 109 -0.26 11.40 -2.91
N GLN A 110 0.31 12.60 -2.75
CA GLN A 110 0.98 13.35 -3.82
C GLN A 110 2.25 12.67 -4.34
N GLU A 111 2.96 11.95 -3.46
CA GLU A 111 4.15 11.19 -3.86
C GLU A 111 3.75 9.86 -4.52
N LEU A 112 2.73 9.18 -3.98
CA LEU A 112 2.16 7.99 -4.61
C LEU A 112 1.64 8.29 -6.02
N GLU A 113 0.99 9.43 -6.23
CA GLU A 113 0.42 9.82 -7.53
C GLU A 113 1.47 9.89 -8.65
N LYS A 114 2.72 10.22 -8.31
CA LYS A 114 3.84 10.25 -9.29
C LYS A 114 4.26 8.85 -9.74
N VAL A 115 3.99 7.83 -8.94
CA VAL A 115 4.42 6.44 -9.17
C VAL A 115 3.26 5.58 -9.66
N ILE A 116 2.10 5.65 -8.99
CA ILE A 116 0.89 4.84 -9.25
C ILE A 116 -0.35 5.76 -9.16
N PRO A 117 -0.59 6.63 -10.17
CA PRO A 117 -1.66 7.61 -10.14
C PRO A 117 -3.05 6.99 -9.98
N GLU A 118 -3.26 5.77 -10.46
CA GLU A 118 -4.55 5.06 -10.41
C GLU A 118 -5.03 4.75 -8.98
N LEU A 119 -4.14 4.82 -7.98
CA LEU A 119 -4.48 4.57 -6.58
C LEU A 119 -4.73 5.86 -5.79
N VAL A 120 -4.72 7.01 -6.44
CA VAL A 120 -4.93 8.31 -5.81
C VAL A 120 -6.19 8.94 -6.36
N ASN A 121 -7.14 9.19 -5.47
CA ASN A 121 -8.34 9.96 -5.79
C ASN A 121 -8.15 11.40 -5.34
N THR A 122 -8.69 12.35 -6.11
CA THR A 122 -8.79 13.76 -5.72
C THR A 122 -10.26 14.14 -5.70
N ASP A 123 -10.75 14.65 -4.58
CA ASP A 123 -12.14 15.09 -4.49
C ASP A 123 -12.35 16.49 -5.10
N SER A 124 -13.59 16.97 -5.08
CA SER A 124 -13.94 18.28 -5.65
C SER A 124 -13.33 19.48 -4.90
N GLU A 125 -12.81 19.27 -3.69
CA GLU A 125 -12.15 20.29 -2.88
C GLU A 125 -10.62 20.23 -3.03
N GLY A 126 -10.11 19.25 -3.79
CA GLY A 126 -8.67 19.07 -4.04
C GLY A 126 -7.98 18.17 -3.02
N TRP A 127 -8.71 17.58 -2.07
CA TRP A 127 -8.14 16.64 -1.11
C TRP A 127 -7.84 15.32 -1.80
N LYS A 128 -6.65 14.78 -1.53
CA LYS A 128 -6.19 13.51 -2.08
C LYS A 128 -6.33 12.39 -1.07
N SER A 129 -6.78 11.22 -1.52
CA SER A 129 -6.89 9.99 -0.74
C SER A 129 -6.25 8.81 -1.49
N VAL A 130 -5.88 7.77 -0.74
CA VAL A 130 -5.17 6.60 -1.27
C VAL A 130 -6.05 5.35 -1.15
N GLU A 131 -6.16 4.60 -2.24
CA GLU A 131 -6.81 3.29 -2.32
C GLU A 131 -5.89 2.18 -1.78
N TYR A 132 -5.67 2.16 -0.45
CA TYR A 132 -4.72 1.24 0.19
C TYR A 132 -4.98 -0.25 -0.10
N THR A 133 -6.24 -0.69 -0.22
CA THR A 133 -6.53 -2.10 -0.52
C THR A 133 -5.95 -2.54 -1.85
N HIS A 134 -5.89 -1.63 -2.83
CA HIS A 134 -5.39 -1.93 -4.17
C HIS A 134 -3.85 -1.95 -4.25
N LEU A 135 -3.13 -1.52 -3.21
CA LEU A 135 -1.69 -1.77 -3.07
C LEU A 135 -1.38 -3.25 -2.78
N VAL A 136 -2.29 -3.98 -2.12
CA VAL A 136 -2.08 -5.37 -1.72
C VAL A 136 -1.71 -6.30 -2.88
N PRO A 137 -2.42 -6.33 -4.04
CA PRO A 137 -2.02 -7.17 -5.16
C PRO A 137 -0.67 -6.76 -5.78
N ILE A 138 -0.29 -5.48 -5.73
CA ILE A 138 1.03 -5.01 -6.20
C ILE A 138 2.13 -5.52 -5.24
N LEU A 139 1.93 -5.37 -3.93
CA LEU A 139 2.82 -5.90 -2.91
C LEU A 139 2.97 -7.43 -3.00
N LEU A 140 1.88 -8.14 -3.32
CA LEU A 140 1.89 -9.59 -3.54
C LEU A 140 2.79 -9.99 -4.71
N GLU A 141 2.64 -9.34 -5.86
CA GLU A 141 3.49 -9.66 -7.02
C GLU A 141 4.95 -9.24 -6.79
N ALA A 142 5.19 -8.13 -6.10
CA ALA A 142 6.54 -7.73 -5.67
C ALA A 142 7.18 -8.80 -4.77
N LEU A 143 6.41 -9.36 -3.82
CA LEU A 143 6.88 -10.44 -2.95
C LEU A 143 7.22 -11.70 -3.74
N LYS A 144 6.39 -12.07 -4.74
CA LYS A 144 6.67 -13.22 -5.62
C LYS A 144 7.94 -13.02 -6.44
N GLU A 145 8.14 -11.81 -6.99
CA GLU A 145 9.38 -11.46 -7.71
C GLU A 145 10.61 -11.61 -6.80
N GLN A 146 10.52 -11.15 -5.55
CA GLN A 146 11.60 -11.31 -4.57
C GLN A 146 11.86 -12.76 -4.18
N LEU A 147 10.80 -13.58 -4.00
CA LEU A 147 10.94 -15.01 -3.71
C LEU A 147 11.68 -15.75 -4.84
N GLY A 148 11.34 -15.48 -6.11
CA GLY A 148 12.06 -16.08 -7.24
C GLY A 148 13.54 -15.65 -7.31
N THR A 149 13.84 -14.41 -6.91
CA THR A 149 15.22 -13.94 -6.80
C THR A 149 15.99 -14.70 -5.70
N ILE A 150 15.35 -14.94 -4.55
CA ILE A 150 15.95 -15.69 -3.45
C ILE A 150 16.25 -17.14 -3.88
N GLU A 151 15.31 -17.81 -4.54
CA GLU A 151 15.50 -19.17 -5.06
C GLU A 151 16.69 -19.24 -6.02
N THR A 152 16.78 -18.30 -6.97
CA THR A 152 17.89 -18.21 -7.92
C THR A 152 19.24 -18.04 -7.20
N LEU A 153 19.32 -17.13 -6.24
CA LEU A 153 20.54 -16.90 -5.46
C LEU A 153 20.94 -18.12 -4.63
N GLN A 154 19.98 -18.91 -4.13
CA GLN A 154 20.27 -20.15 -3.40
C GLN A 154 20.87 -21.21 -4.31
N GLU A 155 20.34 -21.37 -5.52
CA GLU A 155 20.88 -22.29 -6.53
C GLU A 155 22.30 -21.90 -6.95
N GLU A 156 22.55 -20.60 -7.17
CA GLU A 156 23.87 -20.07 -7.48
C GLU A 156 24.87 -20.34 -6.33
N ASN A 157 24.47 -20.09 -5.08
CA ASN A 157 25.30 -20.36 -3.90
C ASN A 157 25.61 -21.85 -3.73
N ALA A 158 24.66 -22.74 -4.02
CA ALA A 158 24.89 -24.18 -4.01
C ALA A 158 25.90 -24.61 -5.09
N SER A 159 25.78 -24.04 -6.30
CA SER A 159 26.72 -24.25 -7.41
C SER A 159 28.13 -23.76 -7.07
N VAL A 160 28.24 -22.56 -6.49
CA VAL A 160 29.52 -21.98 -6.03
C VAL A 160 30.15 -22.84 -4.93
N SER A 161 29.37 -23.27 -3.94
CA SER A 161 29.84 -24.15 -2.86
C SER A 161 30.42 -25.45 -3.42
N LYS A 162 29.73 -26.09 -4.37
CA LYS A 162 30.21 -27.32 -5.02
C LYS A 162 31.51 -27.10 -5.81
N LYS A 163 31.66 -25.96 -6.50
CA LYS A 163 32.93 -25.61 -7.18
C LYS A 163 34.06 -25.45 -6.17
N LEU A 164 33.79 -24.82 -5.02
CA LEU A 164 34.78 -24.62 -3.97
C LEU A 164 35.27 -25.96 -3.38
N GLU A 165 34.37 -26.91 -3.14
CA GLU A 165 34.70 -28.27 -2.71
C GLU A 165 35.60 -28.99 -3.72
N ASN A 166 35.28 -28.89 -5.02
CA ASN A 166 36.10 -29.48 -6.09
C ASN A 166 37.52 -28.88 -6.12
N TYR A 167 37.64 -27.55 -5.97
CA TYR A 167 38.95 -26.89 -5.91
C TYR A 167 39.75 -27.32 -4.67
N ALA A 168 39.10 -27.43 -3.51
CA ALA A 168 39.76 -27.92 -2.30
C ALA A 168 40.30 -29.34 -2.47
N SER A 169 39.53 -30.23 -3.11
CA SER A 169 39.98 -31.59 -3.45
C SER A 169 41.17 -31.56 -4.41
N LEU A 170 41.11 -30.75 -5.48
CA LEU A 170 42.20 -30.65 -6.45
C LEU A 170 43.50 -30.12 -5.81
N VAL A 171 43.39 -29.14 -4.92
CA VAL A 171 44.55 -28.63 -4.16
C VAL A 171 45.17 -29.75 -3.32
N SER A 172 44.35 -30.53 -2.61
CA SER A 172 44.83 -31.69 -1.83
C SER A 172 45.52 -32.74 -2.70
N ASP A 173 44.96 -33.05 -3.89
CA ASP A 173 45.58 -33.99 -4.82
C ASP A 173 46.92 -33.45 -5.36
N ILE A 174 47.01 -32.15 -5.65
CA ILE A 174 48.26 -31.51 -6.06
C ILE A 174 49.31 -31.58 -4.95
N GLU A 175 48.92 -31.35 -3.68
CA GLU A 175 49.82 -31.46 -2.54
C GLU A 175 50.38 -32.89 -2.41
N ARG A 176 49.52 -33.91 -2.51
CA ARG A 176 49.94 -35.33 -2.50
C ARG A 176 50.89 -35.66 -3.66
N LEU A 177 50.61 -35.15 -4.87
CA LEU A 177 51.48 -35.36 -6.02
C LEU A 177 52.85 -34.69 -5.83
N LYS A 178 52.90 -33.47 -5.26
CA LYS A 178 54.16 -32.79 -4.95
C LYS A 178 55.01 -33.61 -3.98
N GLU A 179 54.39 -34.16 -2.93
CA GLU A 179 55.06 -35.06 -1.98
C GLU A 179 55.59 -36.33 -2.68
N ALA A 180 54.75 -37.00 -3.48
CA ALA A 180 55.11 -38.24 -4.16
C ALA A 180 56.27 -38.09 -5.16
N VAL A 181 56.36 -36.93 -5.82
CA VAL A 181 57.41 -36.64 -6.82
C VAL A 181 58.65 -36.01 -6.17
N GLY A 182 58.66 -35.84 -4.84
CA GLY A 182 59.81 -35.29 -4.11
C GLY A 182 60.04 -33.79 -4.37
N ILE A 183 59.00 -33.07 -4.80
CA ILE A 183 59.03 -31.61 -4.94
C ILE A 183 58.76 -31.02 -3.54
N ASP A 184 59.72 -31.22 -2.63
CA ASP A 184 59.66 -30.66 -1.28
C ASP A 184 60.05 -29.17 -1.32
N LYS A 185 59.54 -28.40 -0.36
CA LYS A 185 59.57 -26.92 -0.25
C LYS A 185 60.98 -26.31 -0.10
N ARG A 186 61.93 -26.63 -0.97
CA ARG A 186 63.23 -25.93 -1.09
C ARG A 186 63.14 -24.77 -2.07
N ALA A 187 62.28 -23.79 -1.79
CA ALA A 187 62.30 -22.51 -2.49
C ALA A 187 61.67 -21.37 -1.67
N GLU A 188 61.83 -21.37 -0.35
CA GLU A 188 61.65 -20.14 0.44
C GLU A 188 62.84 -20.02 1.40
N LYS A 189 63.85 -19.28 0.95
CA LYS A 189 64.94 -18.72 1.75
C LYS A 189 65.06 -17.25 1.41
#